data_AF-A0A1B8Y9A7-F1
#
_entry.id   AF-A0A1B8Y9A7-F1
#
_cell.length_a   1.000
_cell.length_b   1.000
_cell.length_c   1.000
_cell.angle_alpha   90.00
_cell.angle_beta   90.00
_cell.angle_gamma   90.00
#
_symmetry.space_group_name_H-M   'P 1'
#
loop_
_entity.id
_entity.type
_entity.pdbx_description
1 polymer ?
#
loop_
_entity_poly.entity_id
_entity_poly.type
_entity_poly.pdbx_seq_one_letter_code
_entity_poly.pdbx_strand_id
1 'polypeptide(L)' 'KQDTGHTLLDMVYNYLNLKEREFFGLQHSEDSLDSHRWIEPNKPIRKQLKGGFPCSLLFRVRFFIPDPNTLQQDQT' A
#
# COMPACT_ATOMS: atom_id res chain seq x y z
N LYS A 1 -10.51 -0.38 19.46
CA LYS A 1 -9.88 -0.99 18.28
C LYS A 1 -8.87 0.01 17.73
N GLN A 2 -7.63 -0.39 17.46
CA GLN A 2 -6.67 0.47 16.75
C GLN A 2 -6.76 0.11 15.27
N ASP A 3 -6.93 1.10 14.40
CA ASP A 3 -6.88 0.89 12.96
C ASP A 3 -5.52 0.33 12.57
N THR A 4 -5.53 -0.72 11.77
CA THR A 4 -4.34 -1.41 11.29
C THR A 4 -3.97 -0.92 9.90
N GLY A 5 -2.78 -1.30 9.42
CA GLY A 5 -2.40 -1.05 8.02
C GLY A 5 -3.41 -1.63 7.04
N HIS A 6 -4.06 -2.75 7.38
CA HIS A 6 -5.11 -3.36 6.56
C HIS A 6 -6.27 -2.39 6.30
N THR A 7 -6.74 -1.68 7.32
CA THR A 7 -7.84 -0.71 7.18
C THR A 7 -7.49 0.41 6.21
N LEU A 8 -6.26 0.93 6.27
CA LEU A 8 -5.80 1.97 5.34
C LEU A 8 -5.66 1.44 3.92
N LEU A 9 -5.03 0.26 3.76
CA LEU A 9 -4.84 -0.37 2.46
C LEU A 9 -6.18 -0.66 1.79
N ASP A 10 -7.14 -1.24 2.51
CA ASP A 10 -8.48 -1.52 2.00
C ASP A 10 -9.21 -0.24 1.56
N MET A 11 -9.09 0.85 2.32
CA MET A 11 -9.65 2.15 1.94
C MET A 11 -9.09 2.65 0.60
N VAL A 12 -7.77 2.59 0.42
CA VAL A 12 -7.12 3.00 -0.84
C VAL A 12 -7.50 2.07 -1.98
N TYR A 13 -7.53 0.76 -1.75
CA TYR A 13 -7.87 -0.23 -2.77
C TYR A 13 -9.33 -0.10 -3.22
N ASN A 14 -10.25 0.15 -2.30
CA ASN A 14 -11.65 0.39 -2.62
C ASN A 14 -11.83 1.74 -3.33
N TYR A 15 -11.12 2.79 -2.90
CA TYR A 15 -11.16 4.10 -3.55
C TYR A 15 -10.68 4.03 -5.01
N LEU A 16 -9.63 3.25 -5.29
CA LEU A 16 -9.11 3.02 -6.63
C LEU A 16 -9.82 1.90 -7.40
N ASN A 17 -10.81 1.23 -6.78
CA ASN A 17 -11.52 0.08 -7.32
C ASN A 17 -10.60 -1.04 -7.86
N LEU A 18 -9.55 -1.37 -7.10
CA LEU A 18 -8.55 -2.37 -7.51
C LEU A 18 -9.11 -3.79 -7.42
N LYS A 19 -9.02 -4.51 -8.55
CA LYS A 19 -9.24 -5.97 -8.62
C LYS A 19 -8.08 -6.72 -8.00
N GLU A 20 -6.85 -6.41 -8.40
CA GLU A 20 -5.64 -7.19 -8.06
C GLU A 20 -4.80 -6.52 -6.97
N ARG A 21 -5.36 -6.47 -5.76
CA ARG A 21 -4.82 -5.72 -4.61
C ARG A 21 -3.47 -6.24 -4.10
N GLU A 22 -3.16 -7.50 -4.36
CA GLU A 22 -1.95 -8.16 -3.90
C GLU A 22 -0.67 -7.61 -4.53
N PHE A 23 -0.75 -7.04 -5.74
CA PHE A 23 0.41 -6.48 -6.43
C PHE A 23 0.77 -5.08 -5.97
N PHE A 24 -0.13 -4.40 -5.27
CA PHE A 24 0.05 -3.02 -4.86
C PHE A 24 0.28 -2.90 -3.36
N GLY A 25 0.83 -1.76 -2.95
CA GLY A 25 0.97 -1.39 -1.56
C GLY A 25 1.20 0.10 -1.39
N LEU A 26 1.25 0.51 -0.13
CA LEU A 26 1.64 1.86 0.27
C LEU A 26 3.04 1.83 0.85
N GLN A 27 3.90 2.74 0.39
CA GLN A 27 5.25 2.94 0.87
C GLN A 27 5.36 4.33 1.52
N HIS A 28 6.20 4.47 2.55
CA HIS A 28 6.49 5.77 3.12
C HIS A 28 7.20 6.68 2.09
N SER A 29 6.89 7.98 2.10
CA SER A 29 7.53 8.93 1.16
C SER A 29 8.77 9.63 1.73
N GLU A 30 9.17 9.32 2.97
CA GLU A 30 10.19 10.07 3.70
C GLU A 30 11.59 9.65 3.24
N ASP A 31 12.50 10.59 2.93
CA ASP A 31 13.79 10.37 2.25
C ASP A 31 14.92 9.81 3.14
N SER A 32 14.58 9.23 4.30
CA SER A 32 15.57 8.59 5.17
C SER A 32 15.96 7.21 4.64
N LEU A 33 17.09 6.63 5.05
CA LEU A 33 17.53 5.28 4.59
C LEU A 33 16.48 4.16 4.82
N ASP A 34 15.43 4.42 5.61
CA ASP A 34 14.27 3.54 5.86
C ASP A 34 13.05 3.88 4.95
N SER A 35 13.21 4.79 3.97
CA SER A 35 12.21 5.30 3.02
C SER A 35 11.43 4.21 2.30
N HIS A 36 12.05 3.05 2.14
CA HIS A 36 11.45 1.94 1.42
C HIS A 36 10.46 1.10 2.24
N ARG A 37 10.16 1.50 3.49
CA ARG A 37 9.24 0.74 4.34
C ARG A 37 7.81 0.76 3.78
N TRP A 38 7.26 -0.44 3.60
CA TRP A 38 5.86 -0.65 3.22
C TRP A 38 4.96 -0.61 4.45
N ILE A 39 3.71 -0.19 4.25
CA ILE A 39 2.65 -0.37 5.24
C ILE A 39 2.37 -1.87 5.40
N GLU A 40 2.52 -2.33 6.64
CA GLU A 40 2.26 -3.69 7.06
C GLU A 40 0.79 -3.82 7.50
N PRO A 41 0.02 -4.76 6.92
CA PRO A 41 -1.42 -4.86 7.15
C PRO A 41 -1.76 -5.21 8.60
N ASN A 42 -0.91 -6.01 9.25
CA ASN A 42 -1.14 -6.53 10.60
C ASN A 42 -0.67 -5.60 11.72
N LYS A 43 0.02 -4.49 11.39
CA LYS A 43 0.52 -3.55 12.41
C LYS A 43 -0.43 -2.35 12.56
N PRO A 44 -0.56 -1.78 13.77
CA PRO A 44 -1.33 -0.56 13.98
C PRO A 44 -0.80 0.60 13.15
N ILE A 45 -1.66 1.33 12.44
CA ILE A 45 -1.22 2.38 11.50
C ILE A 45 -0.43 3.48 12.20
N ARG A 46 -0.83 3.85 13.42
CA ARG A 46 -0.15 4.85 14.26
C ARG A 46 1.29 4.49 14.63
N LYS A 47 1.61 3.19 14.67
CA LYS A 47 2.98 2.72 14.96
C LYS A 47 3.88 2.75 13.72
N GLN A 48 3.28 2.83 12.53
CA GLN A 48 3.97 2.82 11.25
C GLN A 48 4.21 4.26 10.78
N LEU A 49 3.21 5.12 10.90
CA LEU A 49 3.29 6.55 10.56
C LEU A 49 4.01 7.37 11.66
N LYS A 50 5.33 7.20 11.77
CA LYS A 50 6.15 7.85 12.82
C LYS A 50 6.62 9.29 12.51
N GLY A 51 6.24 9.86 11.36
CA GLY A 51 6.77 11.15 10.85
C GLY A 51 5.93 12.40 11.15
N GLY A 52 4.85 12.30 11.92
CA GLY A 52 3.93 13.43 12.14
C GLY A 52 3.07 13.76 10.93
N PHE A 53 1.94 14.44 11.16
CA PHE A 53 1.03 14.83 10.08
C PHE A 53 1.39 16.22 9.53
N PRO A 54 1.31 16.43 8.21
CA PRO A 54 0.83 15.48 7.20
C PRO A 54 1.87 14.40 6.83
N CYS A 55 1.47 13.12 6.91
CA CYS A 55 2.25 12.01 6.37
C CYS A 55 1.94 11.86 4.88
N SER A 56 2.98 11.68 4.06
CA SER A 56 2.83 11.34 2.65
C SER A 56 3.14 9.85 2.43
N LEU A 57 2.33 9.19 1.61
CA LEU A 57 2.47 7.79 1.25
C LEU A 57 2.45 7.66 -0.27
N LEU A 58 3.24 6.73 -0.78
CA LEU A 58 3.36 6.44 -2.20
C LEU A 58 2.63 5.12 -2.49
N PHE A 59 1.67 5.15 -3.40
CA PHE A 59 1.05 3.95 -3.95
C PHE A 59 1.95 3.34 -5.02
N ARG A 60 2.39 2.09 -4.84
CA ARG A 60 3.40 1.45 -5.70
C ARG A 60 3.15 -0.04 -5.88
N VAL A 61 3.72 -0.60 -6.95
CA VAL A 61 3.81 -2.04 -7.18
C VAL A 61 4.79 -2.64 -6.17
N ARG A 62 4.32 -3.62 -5.40
CA ARG A 62 5.07 -4.34 -4.37
C ARG A 62 5.60 -5.68 -4.87
N PHE A 63 4.84 -6.35 -5.74
CA PHE A 63 5.21 -7.62 -6.33
C PHE A 63 5.03 -7.55 -7.83
N PHE A 64 6.05 -7.95 -8.56
CA PHE A 64 5.96 -8.16 -10.00
C PHE A 64 5.55 -9.61 -10.23
N ILE A 65 4.52 -9.83 -11.05
CA ILE A 65 4.23 -11.17 -11.57
C ILE A 65 5.28 -11.45 -12.64
N PRO A 66 5.95 -12.61 -12.62
CA PRO A 66 6.91 -12.97 -13.68
C PRO A 66 6.28 -13.00 -15.07
N ASP A 67 4.95 -13.18 -15.16
CA ASP A 67 4.19 -13.15 -16.39
C ASP A 67 3.30 -11.90 -16.48
N PRO A 68 3.63 -10.90 -17.34
CA PRO A 68 2.82 -9.68 -17.50
C PRO A 68 1.41 -9.95 -18.06
N ASN A 69 1.15 -11.15 -18.58
CA ASN A 69 -0.16 -11.58 -19.11
C ASN A 69 -1.13 -12.10 -18.04
N THR A 70 -0.78 -12.08 -16.75
CA THR A 70 -1.66 -12.56 -15.66
C THR A 70 -2.47 -11.45 -14.99
N LEU A 71 -2.05 -10.18 -15.12
CA LEU A 71 -2.93 -9.02 -14.96
C LEU A 71 -3.84 -8.93 -16.20
N GLN A 72 -4.66 -9.95 -16.46
CA GLN A 72 -5.67 -9.85 -17.52
C GLN A 72 -6.72 -8.85 -17.08
N GLN A 73 -6.42 -7.63 -17.48
CA GLN A 73 -7.33 -6.55 -17.80
C GLN A 73 -8.44 -7.11 -18.71
N ASP A 74 -9.42 -7.80 -18.12
CA ASP A 74 -10.76 -7.86 -18.70
C ASP A 74 -11.37 -6.46 -18.52
N GLN A 75 -10.97 -5.59 -19.44
CA GLN A 75 -11.72 -4.43 -19.87
C GLN A 75 -12.24 -4.77 -21.27
N THR A 76 -13.35 -5.50 -21.28
CA THR A 76 -14.35 -5.34 -22.35
C THR A 76 -15.02 -3.97 -22.21
#